data_AF-A0A5N6NNA5-F1
#
_entry.id   AF-A0A5N6NNA5-F1
#
_cell.length_a   1.000
_cell.length_b   1.000
_cell.length_c   1.000
_cell.angle_alpha   90.00
_cell.angle_beta   90.00
_cell.angle_gamma   90.00
#
_symmetry.space_group_name_H-M   'P 1'
#
loop_
_entity.id
_entity.type
_entity.pdbx_description
1 polymer ?
#
loop_
_entity_poly.entity_id
_entity_poly.type
_entity_poly.pdbx_seq_one_letter_code
_entity_poly.pdbx_strand_id
1 'polypeptide(L)'
;MHYIFPQRDFLRTRRIEGSTYFGCVCGEGSAIAGELLKAISVVVNLCLAGRCPKTLAEFVASAPLMPLLKPDNGIRPIAMGMIWRRLVFKQTMRGVGKEMAKYLGDFQFGVGVPSGAEAVLHSTNIFLNEFHMDGSLAMLTVDFSNAFNLVFRTSPLHEVRTRCPSISYGWISCMGNQLDYMWAMTTFGPLLGFNRETIWGLHFLP
;
A
#
# COMPACT_ATOMS: atom_id res chain seq x y z
N MET A 1 -3.79 -0.01 -23.44
CA MET A 1 -3.56 -1.41 -23.04
C MET A 1 -4.73 -1.86 -22.17
N HIS A 2 -5.55 -2.79 -22.67
CA HIS A 2 -6.64 -3.38 -21.88
C HIS A 2 -6.05 -4.39 -20.90
N TYR A 3 -6.06 -4.08 -19.60
CA TYR A 3 -5.81 -5.08 -18.57
C TYR A 3 -7.02 -6.02 -18.51
N ILE A 4 -6.86 -7.24 -19.04
CA ILE A 4 -7.78 -8.35 -18.82
C ILE A 4 -7.05 -9.31 -17.89
N PHE A 5 -7.43 -9.31 -16.61
CA PHE A 5 -6.84 -10.25 -15.65
C PHE A 5 -7.41 -11.66 -15.89
N PRO A 6 -6.58 -12.67 -16.19
CA PRO A 6 -7.06 -14.03 -16.42
C PRO A 6 -7.45 -14.71 -15.10
N GLN A 7 -8.61 -15.38 -15.08
CA GLN A 7 -9.16 -16.10 -13.90
C GLN A 7 -8.22 -17.13 -13.27
N ARG A 8 -7.20 -17.60 -14.01
CA ARG A 8 -6.31 -18.70 -13.59
C ARG A 8 -5.30 -18.30 -12.49
N ASP A 9 -5.01 -17.02 -12.33
CA ASP A 9 -4.00 -16.55 -11.36
C ASP A 9 -4.54 -16.38 -9.93
N PHE A 10 -5.85 -16.53 -9.72
CA PHE A 10 -6.43 -16.52 -8.37
C PHE A 10 -6.07 -17.77 -7.56
N LEU A 11 -5.90 -18.92 -8.23
CA LEU A 11 -5.79 -20.24 -7.58
C LEU A 11 -4.35 -20.68 -7.25
N ARG A 12 -3.30 -19.98 -7.71
CA ARG A 12 -1.93 -20.54 -7.70
C ARG A 12 -0.96 -20.01 -6.64
N THR A 13 -1.36 -19.15 -5.71
CA THR A 13 -0.41 -18.61 -4.71
C THR A 13 -0.99 -18.53 -3.30
N ARG A 14 -0.94 -19.66 -2.59
CA ARG A 14 -0.32 -19.89 -1.26
C ARG A 14 -0.85 -21.21 -0.70
N ARG A 15 -0.11 -22.29 -0.99
CA ARG A 15 -0.03 -23.43 -0.08
C ARG A 15 0.88 -22.95 1.06
N ILE A 16 0.43 -23.13 2.30
CA ILE A 16 1.07 -22.81 3.59
C ILE A 16 0.64 -21.45 4.19
N GLU A 17 0.07 -21.55 5.40
CA GLU A 17 -0.55 -20.56 6.32
C GLU A 17 -1.99 -20.12 6.01
N GLY A 18 -2.94 -21.01 6.31
CA GLY A 18 -4.38 -20.73 6.29
C GLY A 18 -5.28 -21.97 6.16
N SER A 19 -4.86 -23.11 6.70
CA SER A 19 -5.53 -24.40 6.50
C SER A 19 -6.78 -24.57 7.39
N THR A 20 -7.85 -23.79 7.18
CA THR A 20 -9.23 -24.21 7.60
C THR A 20 -10.42 -23.44 7.02
N TYR A 21 -10.28 -22.49 6.09
CA TYR A 21 -11.47 -21.73 5.62
C TYR A 21 -11.88 -21.92 4.14
N PHE A 22 -11.10 -22.62 3.30
CA PHE A 22 -11.42 -22.74 1.87
C PHE A 22 -11.08 -24.12 1.26
N GLY A 23 -11.03 -25.17 2.08
CA GLY A 23 -10.61 -26.51 1.67
C GLY A 23 -11.72 -27.48 1.23
N CYS A 24 -12.99 -27.11 1.29
CA CYS A 24 -14.08 -28.03 0.99
C CYS A 24 -15.07 -27.40 0.02
N VAL A 25 -14.72 -27.39 -1.27
CA VAL A 25 -15.68 -27.08 -2.33
C VAL A 25 -15.42 -27.95 -3.57
N CYS A 26 -15.47 -29.26 -3.40
CA CYS A 26 -15.67 -30.22 -4.50
C CYS A 26 -17.12 -30.73 -4.39
N GLY A 27 -18.01 -30.13 -5.16
CA GLY A 27 -19.47 -30.34 -5.21
C GLY A 27 -20.15 -29.17 -5.93
N GLU A 28 -21.48 -29.10 -5.99
CA GLU A 28 -22.24 -27.98 -6.60
C GLU A 28 -21.85 -26.60 -6.05
N GLY A 29 -21.37 -26.54 -4.80
CA GLY A 29 -20.75 -25.34 -4.23
C GLY A 29 -19.55 -24.81 -5.02
N SER A 30 -18.90 -25.65 -5.84
CA SER A 30 -17.72 -25.32 -6.65
C SER A 30 -18.12 -24.49 -7.86
N ALA A 31 -19.30 -24.77 -8.43
CA ALA A 31 -19.90 -23.96 -9.48
C ALA A 31 -20.29 -22.57 -8.93
N ILE A 32 -20.94 -22.53 -7.76
CA ILE A 32 -21.35 -21.28 -7.09
C ILE A 32 -20.13 -20.45 -6.69
N ALA A 33 -19.09 -21.08 -6.11
CA ALA A 33 -17.84 -20.41 -5.78
C ALA A 33 -17.13 -19.88 -7.03
N GLY A 34 -17.17 -20.64 -8.12
CA GLY A 34 -16.67 -20.23 -9.43
C GLY A 34 -17.39 -18.99 -9.95
N GLU A 35 -18.72 -19.00 -9.97
CA GLU A 35 -19.57 -17.88 -10.42
C GLU A 35 -19.36 -16.62 -9.57
N LEU A 36 -19.30 -16.77 -8.24
CA LEU A 36 -19.01 -15.67 -7.34
C LEU A 36 -17.64 -15.05 -7.62
N LEU A 37 -16.62 -15.88 -7.85
CA LEU A 37 -15.29 -15.39 -8.23
C LEU A 37 -15.32 -14.65 -9.57
N LYS A 38 -16.10 -15.11 -10.55
CA LYS A 38 -16.28 -14.40 -11.82
C LYS A 38 -16.90 -13.02 -11.57
N ALA A 39 -17.98 -12.95 -10.79
CA ALA A 39 -18.66 -11.70 -10.47
C ALA A 39 -17.73 -10.71 -9.75
N ILE A 40 -17.01 -11.16 -8.72
CA ILE A 40 -16.01 -10.33 -8.00
C ILE A 40 -14.92 -9.83 -8.96
N SER A 41 -14.43 -10.71 -9.84
CA SER A 41 -13.39 -10.35 -10.83
C SER A 41 -13.89 -9.28 -11.80
N VAL A 42 -15.14 -9.34 -12.24
CA VAL A 42 -15.76 -8.30 -13.08
C VAL A 42 -15.76 -6.96 -12.36
N VAL A 43 -16.20 -6.92 -11.11
CA VAL A 43 -16.24 -5.68 -10.31
C VAL A 43 -14.83 -5.11 -10.11
N VAL A 44 -13.85 -5.95 -9.75
CA VAL A 44 -12.46 -5.52 -9.56
C VAL A 44 -11.88 -4.99 -10.87
N ASN A 45 -12.11 -5.66 -12.00
CA ASN A 45 -11.63 -5.22 -13.31
C ASN A 45 -12.29 -3.90 -13.77
N LEU A 46 -13.57 -3.68 -13.46
CA LEU A 46 -14.24 -2.40 -13.72
C LEU A 46 -13.60 -1.27 -12.92
N CYS A 47 -13.31 -1.50 -11.64
CA CYS A 47 -12.63 -0.53 -10.77
C CYS A 47 -11.20 -0.24 -11.24
N LEU A 48 -10.43 -1.28 -11.57
CA LEU A 48 -9.07 -1.16 -12.10
C LEU A 48 -9.02 -0.47 -13.46
N ALA A 49 -10.10 -0.50 -14.25
CA ALA A 49 -10.20 0.18 -15.53
C ALA A 49 -10.71 1.63 -15.40
N GLY A 50 -11.02 2.11 -14.19
CA GLY A 50 -11.61 3.44 -13.99
C GLY A 50 -13.06 3.54 -14.48
N ARG A 51 -13.76 2.41 -14.59
CA ARG A 51 -15.12 2.30 -15.11
C ARG A 51 -16.16 1.98 -14.04
N CYS A 52 -15.87 2.22 -12.76
CA CYS A 52 -16.89 2.11 -11.72
C CYS A 52 -17.95 3.20 -11.91
N PRO A 53 -19.24 2.87 -11.85
CA PRO A 53 -20.31 3.87 -11.86
C PRO A 53 -20.08 4.93 -10.77
N LYS A 54 -20.30 6.21 -11.08
CA LYS A 54 -20.09 7.33 -10.13
C LYS A 54 -20.85 7.15 -8.82
N THR A 55 -22.07 6.64 -8.90
CA THR A 55 -22.90 6.33 -7.73
C THR A 55 -22.24 5.34 -6.78
N LEU A 56 -21.49 4.35 -7.30
CA LEU A 56 -20.76 3.37 -6.50
C LEU A 56 -19.36 3.86 -6.12
N ALA A 57 -18.76 4.72 -6.93
CA ALA A 57 -17.44 5.28 -6.67
C ALA A 57 -17.36 5.97 -5.30
N GLU A 58 -18.37 6.76 -4.94
CA GLU A 58 -18.44 7.43 -3.63
C GLU A 58 -18.43 6.43 -2.47
N PHE A 59 -19.23 5.36 -2.56
CA PHE A 59 -19.24 4.29 -1.56
C PHE A 59 -17.90 3.54 -1.49
N VAL A 60 -17.37 3.15 -2.65
CA VAL A 60 -16.10 2.39 -2.74
C VAL A 60 -14.91 3.23 -2.25
N ALA A 61 -14.95 4.55 -2.45
CA ALA A 61 -13.92 5.49 -2.02
C ALA A 61 -14.04 5.84 -0.54
N SER A 62 -15.24 5.74 0.04
CA SER A 62 -15.50 6.01 1.45
C SER A 62 -14.71 5.10 2.41
N ALA A 63 -14.43 5.65 3.59
CA ALA A 63 -13.76 4.95 4.68
C ALA A 63 -14.24 5.52 6.03
N PRO A 64 -15.12 4.81 6.77
CA PRO A 64 -15.43 5.20 8.14
C PRO A 64 -14.17 5.27 8.99
N LEU A 65 -14.10 6.26 9.89
CA LEU A 65 -13.01 6.42 10.85
C LEU A 65 -13.34 5.64 12.13
N MET A 66 -12.43 4.76 12.52
CA MET A 66 -12.49 4.04 13.80
C MET A 66 -11.43 4.58 14.75
N PRO A 67 -11.79 5.06 15.94
CA PRO A 67 -10.82 5.55 16.91
C PRO A 67 -10.05 4.37 17.52
N LEU A 68 -8.74 4.37 17.37
CA LEU A 68 -7.84 3.51 18.14
C LEU A 68 -7.30 4.31 19.32
N LEU A 69 -7.55 3.84 20.53
CA LEU A 69 -7.02 4.42 21.74
C LEU A 69 -5.56 3.99 21.92
N LYS A 70 -4.69 4.95 22.18
CA LYS A 70 -3.31 4.71 22.59
C LYS A 70 -3.21 4.61 24.12
N PRO A 71 -2.15 3.96 24.65
CA PRO A 71 -1.90 3.90 26.09
C PRO A 71 -1.73 5.26 26.77
N ASP A 72 -1.28 6.28 26.02
CA ASP A 72 -1.09 7.66 26.48
C ASP A 72 -2.37 8.51 26.44
N ASN A 73 -3.54 7.87 26.31
CA ASN A 73 -4.85 8.52 26.14
C ASN A 73 -5.00 9.30 24.82
N GLY A 74 -4.04 9.22 23.90
CA GLY A 74 -4.14 9.76 22.56
C GLY A 74 -5.09 8.95 21.67
N ILE A 75 -5.74 9.61 20.70
CA ILE A 75 -6.62 8.96 19.72
C ILE A 75 -5.91 8.90 18.37
N ARG A 76 -5.85 7.70 17.76
CA ARG A 76 -5.45 7.51 16.37
C ARG A 76 -6.68 7.11 15.54
N PRO A 77 -7.25 8.01 14.72
CA PRO A 77 -8.33 7.61 13.82
C PRO A 77 -7.77 6.71 12.72
N ILE A 78 -8.42 5.57 12.49
CA ILE A 78 -8.08 4.62 11.44
C ILE A 78 -9.19 4.68 10.37
N ALA A 79 -8.81 5.08 9.15
CA ALA A 79 -9.70 5.01 8.00
C ALA A 79 -9.86 3.57 7.51
N MET A 80 -11.03 2.97 7.74
CA MET A 80 -11.34 1.61 7.31
C MET A 80 -12.03 1.61 5.94
N GLY A 81 -11.25 1.47 4.88
CA GLY A 81 -11.82 1.29 3.54
C GLY A 81 -12.64 -0.01 3.41
N MET A 82 -13.70 0.04 2.60
CA MET A 82 -14.56 -1.10 2.30
C MET A 82 -13.77 -2.27 1.66
N ILE A 83 -14.35 -3.47 1.71
CA ILE A 83 -13.74 -4.70 1.18
C ILE A 83 -13.33 -4.57 -0.30
N TRP A 84 -14.16 -3.91 -1.12
CA TRP A 84 -13.86 -3.68 -2.54
C TRP A 84 -12.58 -2.89 -2.75
N ARG A 85 -12.38 -1.82 -1.97
CA ARG A 85 -11.15 -1.02 -2.01
C ARG A 85 -9.94 -1.83 -1.57
N ARG A 86 -10.06 -2.67 -0.53
CA ARG A 86 -8.97 -3.56 -0.10
C ARG A 86 -8.63 -4.60 -1.16
N LEU A 87 -9.64 -5.18 -1.82
CA LEU A 87 -9.46 -6.18 -2.89
C LEU A 87 -8.77 -5.57 -4.11
N VAL A 88 -9.29 -4.45 -4.61
CA VAL A 88 -8.71 -3.75 -5.77
C VAL A 88 -7.28 -3.32 -5.45
N PHE A 89 -7.03 -2.76 -4.27
CA PHE A 89 -5.68 -2.36 -3.85
C PHE A 89 -4.72 -3.55 -3.77
N LYS A 90 -5.12 -4.64 -3.11
CA LYS A 90 -4.29 -5.86 -3.01
C LYS A 90 -3.93 -6.41 -4.39
N GLN A 91 -4.88 -6.38 -5.31
CA GLN A 91 -4.66 -6.82 -6.69
C GLN A 91 -3.72 -5.88 -7.45
N THR A 92 -3.90 -4.57 -7.27
CA THR A 92 -3.04 -3.53 -7.82
C THR A 92 -1.59 -3.72 -7.37
N MET A 93 -1.37 -3.93 -6.05
CA MET A 93 -0.04 -4.13 -5.48
C MET A 93 0.64 -5.42 -5.92
N ARG A 94 -0.11 -6.46 -6.29
CA ARG A 94 0.47 -7.64 -6.93
C ARG A 94 1.08 -7.32 -8.30
N GLY A 95 0.49 -6.39 -9.03
CA GLY A 95 0.97 -5.98 -10.35
C GLY A 95 2.25 -5.15 -10.29
N VAL A 96 2.36 -4.20 -9.36
CA VAL A 96 3.49 -3.24 -9.31
C VAL A 96 4.47 -3.45 -8.17
N GLY A 97 4.13 -4.27 -7.17
CA GLY A 97 4.88 -4.33 -5.92
C GLY A 97 6.34 -4.72 -6.11
N LYS A 98 6.65 -5.59 -7.08
CA LYS A 98 8.04 -5.97 -7.41
C LYS A 98 8.84 -4.82 -8.02
N GLU A 99 8.23 -4.07 -8.93
CA GLU A 99 8.88 -2.92 -9.58
C GLU A 99 9.12 -1.80 -8.56
N MET A 100 8.14 -1.54 -7.69
CA MET A 100 8.25 -0.52 -6.65
C MET A 100 9.25 -0.92 -5.56
N ALA A 101 9.30 -2.19 -5.16
CA ALA A 101 10.34 -2.68 -4.27
C ALA A 101 11.75 -2.45 -4.85
N LYS A 102 11.94 -2.70 -6.16
CA LYS A 102 13.21 -2.41 -6.84
C LYS A 102 13.51 -0.91 -6.92
N TYR A 103 12.50 -0.08 -7.17
CA TYR A 103 12.67 1.38 -7.24
C TYR A 103 13.08 1.99 -5.89
N LEU A 104 12.45 1.53 -4.81
CA LEU A 104 12.77 1.98 -3.46
C LEU A 104 14.11 1.43 -2.96
N GLY A 105 14.46 0.21 -3.36
CA GLY A 105 15.76 -0.39 -3.09
C GLY A 105 16.16 -0.29 -1.61
N ASP A 106 17.40 0.11 -1.39
CA ASP A 106 18.02 0.20 -0.06
C ASP A 106 17.61 1.45 0.73
N PHE A 107 16.66 2.25 0.22
CA PHE A 107 16.17 3.47 0.89
C PHE A 107 14.84 3.27 1.62
N GLN A 108 14.25 2.06 1.55
CA GLN A 108 13.03 1.70 2.26
C GLN A 108 13.28 0.46 3.10
N PHE A 109 13.07 0.55 4.40
CA PHE A 109 13.17 -0.57 5.35
C PHE A 109 11.83 -0.87 6.04
N GLY A 110 10.77 -0.17 5.65
CA GLY A 110 9.43 -0.34 6.18
C GLY A 110 8.66 -1.46 5.47
N VAL A 111 7.49 -1.14 4.96
CA VAL A 111 6.53 -2.14 4.50
C VAL A 111 7.02 -2.91 3.29
N GLY A 112 6.88 -4.24 3.35
CA GLY A 112 7.26 -5.14 2.27
C GLY A 112 8.72 -5.59 2.30
N VAL A 113 9.49 -5.15 3.30
CA VAL A 113 10.89 -5.54 3.49
C VAL A 113 11.01 -6.48 4.69
N PRO A 114 11.38 -7.77 4.48
CA PRO A 114 11.61 -8.69 5.58
C PRO A 114 12.69 -8.16 6.53
N SER A 115 12.40 -8.15 7.82
CA SER A 115 13.35 -7.74 8.87
C SER A 115 13.94 -6.33 8.72
N GLY A 116 13.23 -5.42 8.03
CA GLY A 116 13.77 -4.09 7.74
C GLY A 116 13.97 -3.22 9.00
N ALA A 117 13.08 -3.33 9.99
CA ALA A 117 13.24 -2.62 11.27
C ALA A 117 14.48 -3.10 12.05
N GLU A 118 14.68 -4.41 12.09
CA GLU A 118 15.84 -5.06 12.71
C GLU A 118 17.13 -4.69 11.97
N ALA A 119 17.10 -4.63 10.64
CA ALA A 119 18.24 -4.19 9.83
C ALA A 119 18.65 -2.76 10.17
N VAL A 120 17.70 -1.82 10.29
CA VAL A 120 17.96 -0.43 10.68
C VAL A 120 18.53 -0.35 12.10
N LEU A 121 17.98 -1.11 13.04
CA LEU A 121 18.46 -1.13 14.43
C LEU A 121 19.90 -1.66 14.52
N HIS A 122 20.18 -2.79 13.85
CA HIS A 122 21.51 -3.39 13.86
C HIS A 122 22.55 -2.52 13.15
N SER A 123 22.23 -1.96 11.97
CA SER A 123 23.16 -1.07 11.27
C SER A 123 23.47 0.19 12.07
N THR A 124 22.45 0.78 12.70
CA THR A 124 22.61 1.91 13.63
C THR A 124 23.53 1.54 14.79
N ASN A 125 23.31 0.38 15.42
CA ASN A 125 24.11 -0.04 16.56
C ASN A 125 25.57 -0.32 16.17
N ILE A 126 25.82 -0.91 15.00
CA ILE A 126 27.18 -1.11 14.48
C ILE A 126 27.85 0.26 14.25
N PHE A 127 27.17 1.17 13.57
CA PHE A 127 27.69 2.51 13.29
C PHE A 127 28.03 3.28 14.58
N LEU A 128 27.14 3.26 15.57
CA LEU A 128 27.40 3.90 16.86
C LEU A 128 28.59 3.26 17.56
N ASN A 129 28.71 1.93 17.59
CA ASN A 129 29.85 1.27 18.24
C ASN A 129 31.18 1.59 17.57
N GLU A 130 31.20 1.73 16.24
CA GLU A 130 32.42 2.04 15.49
C GLU A 130 32.83 3.52 15.64
N PHE A 131 31.87 4.45 15.63
CA PHE A 131 32.14 5.89 15.53
C PHE A 131 31.78 6.71 16.76
N HIS A 132 31.37 6.10 17.89
CA HIS A 132 30.95 6.83 19.10
C HIS A 132 31.98 7.84 19.66
N MET A 133 33.27 7.67 19.37
CA MET A 133 34.35 8.57 19.81
C MET A 133 34.68 9.68 18.80
N ASP A 134 34.11 9.62 17.59
CA ASP A 134 34.32 10.63 16.56
C ASP A 134 33.38 11.83 16.78
N GLY A 135 33.92 12.88 17.39
CA GLY A 135 33.18 14.12 17.65
C GLY A 135 32.77 14.92 16.40
N SER A 136 33.18 14.49 15.20
CA SER A 136 32.76 15.10 13.93
C SER A 136 31.45 14.51 13.39
N LEU A 137 31.00 13.37 13.93
CA LEU A 137 29.81 12.66 13.47
C LEU A 137 28.65 12.83 14.45
N ALA A 138 27.44 12.97 13.90
CA ALA A 138 26.20 13.02 14.67
C ALA A 138 25.11 12.21 13.96
N MET A 139 24.27 11.53 14.74
CA MET A 139 23.10 10.83 14.23
C MET A 139 21.84 11.67 14.47
N LEU A 140 21.09 11.93 13.41
CA LEU A 140 19.83 12.67 13.48
C LEU A 140 18.64 11.72 13.30
N THR A 141 17.68 11.77 14.22
CA THR A 141 16.38 11.12 14.06
C THR A 141 15.37 12.16 13.57
N VAL A 142 14.68 11.83 12.49
CA VAL A 142 13.65 12.70 11.89
C VAL A 142 12.32 11.95 11.93
N ASP A 143 11.30 12.56 12.53
CA ASP A 143 9.93 12.05 12.51
C ASP A 143 8.97 13.11 11.96
N PHE A 144 8.00 12.65 11.19
CA PHE A 144 7.01 13.53 10.58
C PHE A 144 5.78 13.63 11.48
N SER A 145 5.51 14.86 11.94
CA SER A 145 4.26 15.15 12.63
C SER A 145 3.07 14.87 11.73
N ASN A 146 2.19 13.95 12.12
CA ASN A 146 0.94 13.65 11.43
C ASN A 146 1.08 13.41 9.90
N ALA A 147 2.11 12.65 9.51
CA ALA A 147 2.54 12.45 8.13
C ALA A 147 1.40 12.19 7.13
N PHE A 148 0.47 11.29 7.45
CA PHE A 148 -0.60 10.91 6.52
C PHE A 148 -1.62 12.02 6.25
N ASN A 149 -1.83 12.91 7.20
CA ASN A 149 -2.83 13.98 7.08
C ASN A 149 -2.23 15.28 6.55
N LEU A 150 -0.95 15.53 6.81
CA LEU A 150 -0.26 16.77 6.44
C LEU A 150 0.44 16.72 5.08
N VAL A 151 0.61 15.55 4.47
CA VAL A 151 1.21 15.45 3.14
C VAL A 151 0.32 16.09 2.08
N PHE A 152 0.92 16.96 1.26
CA PHE A 152 0.29 17.50 0.06
C PHE A 152 -0.04 16.36 -0.91
N ARG A 153 -1.33 16.14 -1.13
CA ARG A 153 -1.87 15.00 -1.88
C ARG A 153 -1.47 14.98 -3.36
N THR A 154 -1.14 16.13 -3.94
CA THR A 154 -0.67 16.26 -5.32
C THR A 154 0.68 15.58 -5.53
N SER A 155 1.58 15.64 -4.54
CA SER A 155 2.94 15.09 -4.63
C SER A 155 2.96 13.56 -4.80
N PRO A 156 2.33 12.74 -3.92
CA PRO A 156 2.35 11.30 -4.11
C PRO A 156 1.50 10.85 -5.32
N LEU A 157 0.43 11.56 -5.66
CA LEU A 157 -0.32 11.30 -6.90
C LEU A 157 0.52 11.52 -8.16
N HIS A 158 1.33 12.58 -8.16
CA HIS A 158 2.27 12.85 -9.24
C HIS A 158 3.29 11.72 -9.35
N GLU A 159 3.90 11.29 -8.24
CA GLU A 159 4.81 10.15 -8.25
C GLU A 159 4.16 8.86 -8.76
N VAL A 160 2.93 8.55 -8.35
CA VAL A 160 2.21 7.38 -8.89
C VAL A 160 1.94 7.50 -10.37
N ARG A 161 1.58 8.68 -10.86
CA ARG A 161 1.40 8.94 -12.30
C ARG A 161 2.69 8.69 -13.08
N THR A 162 3.81 9.14 -12.53
CA THR A 162 5.12 9.06 -13.18
C THR A 162 5.73 7.66 -13.10
N ARG A 163 5.64 6.98 -11.95
CA ARG A 163 6.31 5.71 -11.67
C ARG A 163 5.42 4.49 -11.86
N CYS A 164 4.11 4.63 -11.71
CA CYS A 164 3.11 3.56 -11.81
C CYS A 164 1.93 3.96 -12.73
N PRO A 165 2.17 4.35 -13.99
CA PRO A 165 1.12 4.85 -14.87
C PRO A 165 -0.01 3.82 -15.06
N SER A 166 0.31 2.53 -15.07
CA SER A 166 -0.65 1.42 -15.18
C SER A 166 -1.74 1.42 -14.10
N ILE A 167 -1.44 1.95 -12.92
CA ILE A 167 -2.37 2.06 -11.78
C ILE A 167 -3.13 3.38 -11.83
N SER A 168 -2.42 4.44 -12.20
CA SER A 168 -2.91 5.80 -12.11
C SER A 168 -4.15 6.04 -12.96
N TYR A 169 -4.22 5.47 -14.17
CA TYR A 169 -5.30 5.77 -15.10
C TYR A 169 -6.65 5.16 -14.69
N GLY A 170 -6.65 4.07 -13.94
CA GLY A 170 -7.86 3.32 -13.64
C GLY A 170 -8.39 3.57 -12.25
N TRP A 171 -7.74 3.00 -11.23
CA TRP A 171 -8.25 3.05 -9.87
C TRP A 171 -8.34 4.47 -9.30
N ILE A 172 -7.34 5.31 -9.59
CA ILE A 172 -7.30 6.70 -9.10
C ILE A 172 -8.36 7.56 -9.80
N SER A 173 -8.55 7.38 -11.11
CA SER A 173 -9.63 8.08 -11.83
C SER A 173 -11.01 7.65 -11.34
N CYS A 174 -11.14 6.39 -10.91
CA CYS A 174 -12.36 5.81 -10.37
C CYS A 174 -12.84 6.47 -9.07
N MET A 175 -11.92 6.97 -8.24
CA MET A 175 -12.25 7.63 -6.96
C MET A 175 -12.63 9.10 -7.12
N GLY A 176 -12.69 9.60 -8.37
CA GLY A 176 -12.87 11.01 -8.66
C GLY A 176 -11.60 11.82 -8.34
N ASN A 177 -11.44 12.97 -8.98
CA ASN A 177 -10.36 13.92 -8.69
C ASN A 177 -10.44 14.52 -7.26
N GLN A 178 -11.31 14.00 -6.40
CA GLN A 178 -11.48 14.46 -5.04
C GLN A 178 -10.33 13.94 -4.18
N LEU A 179 -9.42 14.86 -3.91
CA LEU A 179 -8.31 14.77 -2.97
C LEU A 179 -8.74 14.24 -1.58
N ASP A 180 -10.04 14.27 -1.26
CA ASP A 180 -10.57 13.87 0.05
C ASP A 180 -10.55 12.35 0.31
N TYR A 181 -10.63 11.50 -0.73
CA TYR A 181 -10.74 10.04 -0.57
C TYR A 181 -9.42 9.27 -0.67
N MET A 182 -8.31 10.01 -0.74
CA MET A 182 -6.95 9.48 -0.90
C MET A 182 -6.36 8.78 0.33
N TRP A 183 -7.17 8.41 1.32
CA TRP A 183 -6.77 7.36 2.27
C TRP A 183 -6.33 6.07 1.55
N ALA A 184 -6.65 5.90 0.26
CA ALA A 184 -6.08 4.87 -0.60
C ALA A 184 -4.54 4.91 -0.65
N MET A 185 -3.94 6.10 -0.52
CA MET A 185 -2.50 6.29 -0.41
C MET A 185 -1.93 6.11 0.99
N THR A 186 -2.73 6.03 2.05
CA THR A 186 -2.23 5.47 3.33
C THR A 186 -1.82 4.01 3.14
N THR A 187 -2.37 3.33 2.13
CA THR A 187 -1.97 1.98 1.73
C THR A 187 -0.80 1.97 0.73
N PHE A 188 -0.65 3.00 -0.11
CA PHE A 188 0.51 3.17 -1.00
C PHE A 188 1.75 3.75 -0.30
N GLY A 189 1.59 4.64 0.69
CA GLY A 189 2.66 5.40 1.33
C GLY A 189 3.74 4.53 1.97
N PRO A 190 3.41 3.37 2.55
CA PRO A 190 4.42 2.44 3.01
C PRO A 190 5.15 1.67 1.88
N LEU A 191 4.53 1.54 0.70
CA LEU A 191 5.03 0.75 -0.45
C LEU A 191 5.64 1.59 -1.58
N LEU A 192 5.43 2.91 -1.57
CA LEU A 192 5.89 3.82 -2.63
C LEU A 192 6.97 4.80 -2.17
N GLY A 193 7.41 4.74 -0.92
CA GLY A 193 8.53 5.53 -0.35
C GLY A 193 8.62 6.93 -0.95
N PHE A 194 7.99 7.92 -0.30
CA PHE A 194 7.94 9.26 -0.85
C PHE A 194 9.35 9.80 -1.17
N ASN A 195 9.40 10.57 -2.26
CA ASN A 195 10.52 11.16 -2.99
C ASN A 195 11.87 11.35 -2.25
N ARG A 196 12.95 11.27 -3.05
CA ARG A 196 14.38 11.50 -2.76
C ARG A 196 14.72 12.77 -1.96
N GLU A 197 13.84 13.77 -1.93
CA GLU A 197 14.09 15.05 -1.24
C GLU A 197 13.25 15.23 0.02
N THR A 198 12.30 14.33 0.29
CA THR A 198 11.32 14.52 1.37
C THR A 198 11.31 13.40 2.39
N ILE A 199 12.06 12.32 2.19
CA ILE A 199 12.18 11.26 3.19
C ILE A 199 13.64 10.83 3.31
N TRP A 200 14.08 10.77 4.57
CA TRP A 200 15.37 10.31 5.09
C TRP A 200 16.46 11.36 5.15
N GLY A 201 16.47 12.08 6.28
CA GLY A 201 17.67 12.71 6.80
C GLY A 201 18.66 11.66 7.30
N LEU A 202 19.42 11.10 6.37
CA LEU A 202 20.84 10.78 6.56
C LEU A 202 21.54 11.37 5.34
N HIS A 203 21.71 12.69 5.35
CA HIS A 203 22.67 13.34 4.48
C HIS A 203 24.06 12.96 5.00
N PHE A 204 24.64 11.91 4.43
CA PHE A 204 26.09 11.84 4.33
C PHE A 204 26.49 12.87 3.28
N LEU A 205 26.87 14.06 3.73
CA LEU A 205 27.63 14.99 2.90
C LEU A 205 29.03 14.39 2.64
N PRO A 206 29.65 14.68 1.48
CA PRO A 206 30.90 14.06 1.05
C PRO A 206 32.07 14.31 2.00
#